data_AF-A0A0F3QHX0-F1
#
_entry.id   AF-A0A0F3QHX0-F1
#
_cell.length_a   1.000
_cell.length_b   1.000
_cell.length_c   1.000
_cell.angle_alpha   90.00
_cell.angle_beta   90.00
_cell.angle_gamma   90.00
#
_symmetry.space_group_name_H-M   'P 1'
#
loop_
_entity.id
_entity.type
_entity.pdbx_description
1 polymer ?
#
loop_
_entity_poly.entity_id
_entity_poly.type
_entity_poly.pdbx_seq_one_letter_code
_entity_poly.pdbx_strand_id
1 'polypeptide(L)'
;MATCSVSVPTVGFGNVSTSSSKTTSVTASVTCSALISLIVSYTLKFSTGSANIYNPRNMLNGSNKLTYNLYKDAAHSQILGNGTSSTVTIQDSYLLALGPVTRNYTIYASLPAQPLANVGNYQDTITVTLTQP
;
A
#
# COMPACT_ATOMS: atom_id res chain seq x y z
N MET A 1 -11.63 -23.20 -8.64
CA MET A 1 -10.81 -22.26 -7.84
C MET A 1 -10.73 -20.94 -8.59
N ALA A 2 -10.83 -19.81 -7.89
CA ALA A 2 -10.66 -18.49 -8.51
C ALA A 2 -9.20 -18.04 -8.40
N THR A 3 -8.68 -17.43 -9.47
CA THR A 3 -7.34 -16.85 -9.50
C THR A 3 -7.44 -15.34 -9.35
N CYS A 4 -6.78 -14.77 -8.34
CA CYS A 4 -6.72 -13.33 -8.14
C CYS A 4 -5.29 -12.80 -8.32
N SER A 5 -5.16 -11.66 -8.98
CA SER A 5 -3.91 -10.91 -9.10
C SER A 5 -4.08 -9.49 -8.59
N VAL A 6 -3.02 -8.92 -8.01
CA VAL A 6 -2.98 -7.54 -7.52
C VAL A 6 -2.03 -6.72 -8.38
N SER A 7 -2.45 -5.50 -8.72
CA SER A 7 -1.61 -4.49 -9.38
C SER A 7 -1.63 -3.22 -8.54
N VAL A 8 -0.46 -2.71 -8.21
CA VAL A 8 -0.30 -1.48 -7.41
C VAL A 8 0.61 -0.53 -8.18
N PRO A 9 0.13 0.67 -8.56
CA PRO A 9 0.96 1.69 -9.18
C PRO A 9 2.06 2.20 -8.24
N THR A 10 3.13 2.74 -8.80
CA THR A 10 4.15 3.46 -8.04
C THR A 10 3.55 4.68 -7.34
N VAL A 11 3.83 4.82 -6.05
CA VAL A 11 3.49 6.03 -5.29
C VAL A 11 4.61 7.05 -5.45
N GLY A 12 4.31 8.19 -6.07
CA GLY A 12 5.25 9.29 -6.23
C GLY A 12 4.90 10.48 -5.34
N PHE A 13 5.78 10.83 -4.40
CA PHE A 13 5.69 12.12 -3.70
C PHE A 13 6.25 13.27 -4.56
N GLY A 14 7.01 13.02 -5.63
CA GLY A 14 7.61 14.09 -6.46
C GLY A 14 8.58 14.97 -5.67
N ASN A 15 8.74 16.24 -6.09
CA ASN A 15 9.59 17.19 -5.36
C ASN A 15 8.93 17.60 -4.03
N VAL A 16 9.71 17.54 -2.95
CA VAL A 16 9.26 17.82 -1.58
C VAL A 16 10.25 18.76 -0.91
N SER A 17 9.73 19.83 -0.30
CA SER A 17 10.51 20.67 0.63
C SER A 17 10.53 20.05 2.03
N THR A 18 11.68 20.10 2.70
CA THR A 18 11.89 19.51 4.02
C THR A 18 10.96 20.08 5.10
N SER A 19 10.43 21.28 4.92
CA SER A 19 9.55 21.97 5.88
C SER A 19 8.05 21.69 5.72
N SER A 20 7.63 20.94 4.70
CA SER A 20 6.23 20.72 4.38
C SER A 20 5.86 19.24 4.37
N SER A 21 4.71 18.88 4.94
CA SER A 21 4.13 17.57 4.70
C SER A 21 3.57 17.46 3.29
N LYS A 22 3.60 16.26 2.72
CA LYS A 22 2.98 15.95 1.44
C LYS A 22 2.16 14.68 1.55
N THR A 23 0.97 14.70 0.97
CA THR A 23 0.11 13.54 0.85
C THR A 23 -0.18 13.26 -0.61
N THR A 24 -0.39 12.00 -0.95
CA THR A 24 -0.77 11.55 -2.29
C THR A 24 -1.58 10.26 -2.17
N SER A 25 -2.18 9.81 -3.26
CA SER A 25 -2.93 8.56 -3.29
C SER A 25 -2.78 7.87 -4.64
N VAL A 26 -2.79 6.54 -4.61
CA VAL A 26 -2.84 5.69 -5.81
C VAL A 26 -3.99 4.70 -5.70
N THR A 27 -4.47 4.21 -6.83
CA THR A 27 -5.49 3.16 -6.86
C THR A 27 -4.83 1.83 -7.19
N ALA A 28 -4.81 0.91 -6.23
CA ALA A 28 -4.51 -0.49 -6.46
C ALA A 28 -5.73 -1.20 -7.04
N SER A 29 -5.50 -2.19 -7.89
CA SER A 29 -6.56 -3.03 -8.45
C SER A 29 -6.30 -4.50 -8.14
N VAL A 30 -7.37 -5.22 -7.83
CA VAL A 30 -7.36 -6.67 -7.68
C VAL A 30 -8.30 -7.25 -8.72
N THR A 31 -7.80 -8.10 -9.59
CA THR A 31 -8.59 -8.77 -10.62
C THR A 31 -8.67 -10.25 -10.28
N CYS A 32 -9.89 -10.74 -10.05
CA CYS A 32 -10.17 -12.15 -9.82
C CYS A 32 -10.95 -12.73 -10.99
N SER A 33 -10.64 -13.97 -11.38
CA SER A 33 -11.37 -14.71 -12.42
C SER A 33 -11.63 -16.15 -12.00
N ALA A 34 -12.77 -16.69 -12.44
CA ALA A 34 -13.16 -18.08 -12.22
C ALA A 34 -13.99 -18.63 -13.39
N LEU A 35 -13.97 -19.95 -13.55
CA LEU A 35 -14.76 -20.67 -14.56
C LEU A 35 -16.19 -21.01 -14.09
N ILE A 36 -16.49 -20.81 -12.81
CA ILE A 36 -17.79 -21.00 -12.20
C ILE A 36 -18.06 -19.86 -11.22
N SER A 37 -19.32 -19.54 -11.00
CA SER A 37 -19.70 -18.57 -9.98
C SER A 37 -19.38 -19.09 -8.58
N LEU A 38 -18.64 -18.31 -7.79
CA LEU A 38 -18.24 -18.71 -6.43
C LEU A 38 -17.98 -17.48 -5.56
N ILE A 39 -18.03 -17.65 -4.23
CA ILE A 39 -17.63 -16.58 -3.31
C ILE A 39 -16.11 -16.53 -3.28
N VAL A 40 -15.54 -15.42 -3.72
CA VAL A 40 -14.10 -15.16 -3.61
C VAL A 40 -13.87 -14.27 -2.40
N SER A 41 -12.81 -14.55 -1.65
CA SER A 41 -12.33 -13.66 -0.61
C SER A 41 -10.80 -13.59 -0.67
N TYR A 42 -10.27 -12.42 -0.33
CA TYR A 42 -8.83 -12.21 -0.29
C TYR A 42 -8.45 -11.14 0.72
N THR A 43 -7.19 -11.19 1.14
CA THR A 43 -6.54 -10.18 1.96
C THR A 43 -5.29 -9.67 1.27
N LEU A 44 -5.12 -8.35 1.20
CA LEU A 44 -3.87 -7.70 0.82
C LEU A 44 -3.08 -7.31 2.08
N LYS A 45 -1.85 -7.76 2.14
CA LYS A 45 -0.87 -7.41 3.17
C LYS A 45 0.26 -6.62 2.55
N PHE A 46 0.72 -5.60 3.25
CA PHE A 46 1.80 -4.71 2.82
C PHE A 46 3.03 -5.00 3.66
N SER A 47 4.23 -5.05 3.05
CA SER A 47 5.48 -5.22 3.80
C SER A 47 5.90 -3.93 4.51
N THR A 48 6.94 -4.02 5.34
CA THR A 48 7.59 -2.87 5.99
C THR A 48 8.52 -2.11 5.03
N GLY A 49 8.71 -2.61 3.80
CA GLY A 49 9.66 -2.08 2.83
C GLY A 49 11.10 -2.22 3.33
N SER A 50 11.89 -1.18 3.11
CA SER A 50 13.26 -1.06 3.59
C SER A 50 13.35 -0.78 5.09
N ALA A 51 12.22 -0.44 5.73
CA ALA A 51 12.13 -0.40 7.18
C ALA A 51 11.88 -1.81 7.74
N ASN A 52 12.23 -2.03 9.00
CA ASN A 52 11.88 -3.25 9.75
C ASN A 52 10.60 -3.06 10.60
N ILE A 53 9.88 -1.96 10.38
CA ILE A 53 8.69 -1.56 11.13
C ILE A 53 7.67 -0.91 10.19
N TYR A 54 6.39 -0.92 10.58
CA TYR A 54 5.30 -0.33 9.78
C TYR A 54 5.07 1.16 10.05
N ASN A 55 5.51 1.68 11.19
CA ASN A 55 5.23 3.05 11.58
C ASN A 55 6.43 3.70 12.30
N PRO A 56 7.17 4.61 11.65
CA PRO A 56 7.09 4.94 10.21
C PRO A 56 7.84 3.93 9.33
N ARG A 57 7.47 3.87 8.04
CA ARG A 57 8.32 3.27 7.01
C ARG A 57 9.38 4.28 6.56
N ASN A 58 10.42 3.81 5.86
CA ASN A 58 11.53 4.65 5.40
C ASN A 58 11.84 4.42 3.93
N MET A 59 11.90 5.52 3.17
CA MET A 59 12.61 5.54 1.89
C MET A 59 14.09 5.82 2.13
N LEU A 60 14.95 5.25 1.29
CA LEU A 60 16.39 5.32 1.43
C LEU A 60 17.04 6.10 0.28
N ASN A 61 18.10 6.84 0.61
CA ASN A 61 19.06 7.41 -0.32
C ASN A 61 20.46 7.18 0.25
N GLY A 62 21.10 6.07 -0.12
CA GLY A 62 22.29 5.57 0.56
C GLY A 62 21.99 5.31 2.04
N SER A 63 22.77 5.91 2.94
CA SER A 63 22.55 5.84 4.39
C SER A 63 21.46 6.77 4.90
N ASN A 64 20.99 7.72 4.09
CA ASN A 64 19.99 8.69 4.48
C ASN A 64 18.59 8.08 4.42
N LYS A 65 17.72 8.49 5.35
CA LYS A 65 16.34 7.99 5.47
C LYS A 65 15.35 9.14 5.36
N LEU A 66 14.21 8.87 4.74
CA LEU A 66 13.07 9.75 4.71
C LEU A 66 11.83 8.97 5.16
N THR A 67 11.20 9.41 6.25
CA THR A 67 10.06 8.70 6.84
C THR A 67 8.79 8.96 6.05
N TYR A 68 7.97 7.94 5.86
CA TYR A 68 6.65 8.02 5.23
C TYR A 68 5.75 6.91 5.76
N ASN A 69 4.46 6.93 5.40
CA ASN A 69 3.61 5.77 5.62
C ASN A 69 2.46 5.64 4.61
N LEU A 70 1.85 4.45 4.59
CA LEU A 70 0.72 4.08 3.73
C LEU A 70 -0.52 3.83 4.59
N TYR A 71 -1.67 4.28 4.12
CA TYR A 71 -2.92 4.30 4.87
C TYR A 71 -4.09 3.82 4.02
N LYS A 72 -5.06 3.23 4.70
CA LYS A 72 -6.30 2.72 4.10
C LYS A 72 -7.32 3.85 3.87
N ASP A 73 -7.19 4.96 4.57
CA ASP A 73 -8.15 6.06 4.59
C ASP A 73 -7.51 7.43 4.32
N ALA A 74 -8.33 8.36 3.81
CA ALA A 74 -7.90 9.73 3.49
C ALA A 74 -7.51 10.54 4.74
N ALA A 75 -8.02 10.14 5.91
CA ALA A 75 -7.68 10.74 7.19
C ALA A 75 -6.29 10.32 7.71
N HIS A 76 -5.64 9.35 7.06
CA HIS A 76 -4.37 8.77 7.48
C HIS A 76 -4.40 8.23 8.93
N SER A 77 -5.51 7.60 9.31
CA SER A 77 -5.69 7.03 10.65
C SER A 77 -5.42 5.53 10.71
N GLN A 78 -5.51 4.84 9.56
CA GLN A 78 -5.39 3.39 9.48
C GLN A 78 -4.16 2.97 8.66
N ILE A 79 -3.06 2.65 9.34
CA ILE A 79 -1.80 2.26 8.69
C ILE A 79 -1.94 0.89 8.02
N LEU A 80 -1.63 0.82 6.73
CA LEU A 80 -1.62 -0.44 5.98
C LEU A 80 -0.40 -1.28 6.35
N GLY A 81 -0.62 -2.55 6.65
CA GLY A 81 0.42 -3.53 6.98
C GLY A 81 -0.07 -4.96 6.80
N ASN A 82 0.31 -5.84 7.70
CA ASN A 82 -0.06 -7.26 7.70
C ASN A 82 -1.16 -7.62 8.73
N GLY A 83 -1.65 -6.64 9.50
CA GLY A 83 -2.60 -6.85 10.59
C GLY A 83 -1.96 -6.96 11.98
N THR A 84 -0.63 -6.85 12.10
CA THR A 84 0.09 -6.81 13.38
C THR A 84 0.52 -5.39 13.72
N SER A 85 0.97 -5.16 14.96
CA SER A 85 1.52 -3.86 15.39
C SER A 85 0.56 -2.68 15.12
N SER A 86 -0.73 -2.90 15.37
CA SER A 86 -1.83 -1.95 15.12
C SER A 86 -2.03 -1.53 13.66
N THR A 87 -1.46 -2.28 12.70
CA THR A 87 -1.76 -2.09 11.28
C THR A 87 -3.04 -2.78 10.85
N VAL A 88 -3.61 -2.31 9.75
CA VAL A 88 -4.77 -2.92 9.09
C VAL A 88 -4.40 -3.53 7.75
N THR A 89 -5.25 -4.43 7.27
CA THR A 89 -5.18 -4.99 5.92
C THR A 89 -6.34 -4.49 5.06
N ILE A 90 -6.22 -4.68 3.74
CA ILE A 90 -7.36 -4.57 2.83
C ILE A 90 -7.93 -5.96 2.65
N GLN A 91 -9.22 -6.12 2.86
CA GLN A 91 -9.94 -7.39 2.74
C GLN A 91 -11.21 -7.12 1.95
N ASP A 92 -11.58 -8.06 1.09
CA ASP A 92 -12.86 -8.04 0.37
C ASP A 92 -13.35 -9.47 0.16
N SER A 93 -14.67 -9.60 0.06
CA SER A 93 -15.37 -10.84 -0.19
C SER A 93 -16.63 -10.58 -0.99
N TYR A 94 -16.80 -11.27 -2.11
CA TYR A 94 -17.95 -11.07 -2.98
C TYR A 94 -18.25 -12.32 -3.82
N LEU A 95 -19.48 -12.39 -4.33
CA LEU A 95 -19.85 -13.37 -5.34
C LEU A 95 -19.17 -13.00 -6.67
N LEU A 96 -18.18 -13.79 -7.06
CA LEU A 96 -17.55 -13.69 -8.36
C LEU A 96 -18.43 -14.39 -9.39
N ALA A 97 -18.94 -13.64 -10.37
CA ALA A 97 -19.63 -14.18 -11.53
C ALA A 97 -18.63 -14.80 -12.53
N LEU A 98 -19.13 -15.38 -13.61
CA LEU A 98 -18.30 -15.88 -14.71
C LEU A 98 -17.45 -14.75 -15.31
N GLY A 99 -16.14 -15.01 -15.48
CA GLY A 99 -15.19 -14.08 -16.07
C GLY A 99 -14.41 -13.22 -15.06
N PRO A 100 -13.57 -12.29 -15.55
CA PRO A 100 -12.75 -11.45 -14.69
C PRO A 100 -13.56 -10.30 -14.08
N VAL A 101 -13.37 -10.06 -12.79
CA VAL A 101 -13.91 -8.90 -12.06
C VAL A 101 -12.77 -8.16 -11.38
N THR A 102 -12.70 -6.86 -11.62
CA THR A 102 -11.70 -5.98 -11.01
C THR A 102 -12.31 -5.14 -9.90
N ARG A 103 -11.64 -5.11 -8.74
CA ARG A 103 -11.95 -4.27 -7.58
C ARG A 103 -10.83 -3.27 -7.37
N ASN A 104 -11.18 -2.03 -7.07
CA ASN A 104 -10.24 -0.94 -6.91
C ASN A 104 -10.17 -0.50 -5.44
N TYR A 105 -8.96 -0.23 -4.96
CA TYR A 105 -8.66 0.18 -3.60
C TYR A 105 -7.74 1.38 -3.61
N THR A 106 -8.17 2.48 -3.01
CA THR A 106 -7.32 3.67 -2.86
C THR A 106 -6.35 3.47 -1.70
N ILE A 107 -5.07 3.66 -1.97
CA ILE A 107 -3.99 3.67 -0.99
C ILE A 107 -3.55 5.12 -0.83
N TYR A 108 -3.61 5.63 0.39
CA TYR A 108 -3.18 6.97 0.73
C TYR A 108 -1.76 6.90 1.27
N ALA A 109 -0.92 7.85 0.88
CA ALA A 109 0.46 7.93 1.31
C ALA A 109 0.73 9.30 1.91
N SER A 110 1.37 9.32 3.06
CA SER A 110 1.73 10.56 3.76
C SER A 110 3.22 10.60 4.02
N LEU A 111 3.80 11.76 3.73
CA LEU A 111 5.17 12.12 3.98
C LEU A 111 5.15 13.35 4.90
N PRO A 112 5.46 13.21 6.20
CA PRO A 112 5.49 14.33 7.13
C PRO A 112 6.66 15.28 6.83
N ALA A 113 6.54 16.53 7.29
CA ALA A 113 7.62 17.52 7.25
C ALA A 113 8.83 17.01 8.06
N GLN A 114 10.02 17.08 7.47
CA GLN A 114 11.28 16.58 8.04
C GLN A 114 12.39 17.61 7.77
N PRO A 115 12.47 18.71 8.55
CA PRO A 115 13.36 19.84 8.26
C PRO A 115 14.86 19.50 8.19
N LEU A 116 15.26 18.42 8.86
CA LEU A 116 16.64 17.92 8.92
C LEU A 116 16.98 16.88 7.84
N ALA A 117 16.04 16.58 6.93
CA ALA A 117 16.29 15.63 5.85
C ALA A 117 17.30 16.19 4.84
N ASN A 118 18.21 15.35 4.37
CA ASN A 118 19.15 15.70 3.31
C ASN A 118 18.45 15.78 1.96
N VAL A 119 18.98 16.60 1.05
CA VAL A 119 18.51 16.65 -0.33
C VAL A 119 18.95 15.38 -1.06
N GLY A 120 18.03 14.76 -1.80
CA GLY A 120 18.35 13.67 -2.70
C GLY A 120 17.12 12.87 -3.13
N ASN A 121 17.36 11.79 -3.89
CA ASN A 121 16.30 10.92 -4.39
C ASN A 121 16.13 9.72 -3.46
N TYR A 122 14.97 9.64 -2.80
CA TYR A 122 14.65 8.60 -1.83
C TYR A 122 13.67 7.60 -2.43
N GLN A 123 13.96 6.31 -2.30
CA GLN A 123 13.10 5.24 -2.81
C GLN A 123 12.89 4.13 -1.78
N ASP A 124 11.76 3.45 -1.88
CA ASP A 124 11.44 2.24 -1.12
C ASP A 124 10.65 1.26 -1.99
N THR A 125 10.75 -0.03 -1.69
CA THR A 125 10.01 -1.09 -2.38
C THR A 125 9.08 -1.78 -1.40
N ILE A 126 7.77 -1.58 -1.57
CA ILE A 126 6.74 -2.25 -0.77
C ILE A 126 6.21 -3.46 -1.52
N THR A 127 6.34 -4.63 -0.91
CA THR A 127 5.76 -5.87 -1.41
C THR A 127 4.33 -5.98 -0.92
N VAL A 128 3.40 -6.14 -1.87
CA VAL A 128 1.98 -6.39 -1.58
C VAL A 128 1.67 -7.85 -1.84
N THR A 129 1.28 -8.57 -0.80
CA THR A 129 0.95 -9.99 -0.87
C THR A 129 -0.56 -10.16 -0.85
N LEU A 130 -1.10 -10.81 -1.88
CA LEU A 130 -2.49 -11.25 -1.92
C LEU A 130 -2.59 -12.68 -1.38
N THR A 131 -3.42 -12.90 -0.37
CA THR A 131 -3.71 -14.23 0.17
C THR A 131 -5.20 -14.55 0.05
N GLN A 132 -5.51 -15.72 -0.51
CA GLN A 132 -6.86 -16.31 -0.52
C GLN A 132 -6.91 -17.42 0.53
N PRO A 133 -8.08 -17.68 1.16
CA PRO A 133 -8.26 -18.81 2.06
C PRO A 133 -8.24 -20.16 1.33
#